data_AF-A0A924QMY8-F1
#
_entry.id   AF-A0A924QMY8-F1
#
_cell.length_a   1.000
_cell.length_b   1.000
_cell.length_c   1.000
_cell.angle_alpha   90.00
_cell.angle_beta   90.00
_cell.angle_gamma   90.00
#
_symmetry.space_group_name_H-M   'P 1'
#
loop_
_entity.id
_entity.type
_entity.pdbx_description
1 polymer ?
#
loop_
_entity_poly.entity_id
_entity_poly.type
_entity_poly.pdbx_seq_one_letter_code
_entity_poly.pdbx_strand_id
1 'polypeptide(L)' 'MNQTEISPGLIVQGFNPPLELASFKLIAFDMDSTLINIECVDEIADAVGL' A
#
# COMPACT_ATOMS: atom_id res chain seq x y z
N MET A 1 -21.22 -1.58 -5.16
CA MET A 1 -20.18 -2.59 -4.88
C MET A 1 -20.10 -2.76 -3.38
N ASN A 2 -20.20 -3.97 -2.86
CA ASN A 2 -20.19 -4.21 -1.41
C ASN A 2 -18.75 -4.12 -0.88
N GLN A 3 -18.54 -3.34 0.18
CA GLN A 3 -17.31 -3.31 0.97
C GLN A 3 -17.46 -4.23 2.18
N THR A 4 -16.38 -4.89 2.58
CA THR A 4 -16.36 -5.76 3.76
C THR A 4 -15.04 -5.57 4.50
N GLU A 5 -15.10 -5.22 5.78
CA GLU A 5 -13.92 -5.16 6.65
C GLU A 5 -13.62 -6.56 7.19
N ILE A 6 -12.39 -7.03 6.97
CA ILE A 6 -11.97 -8.40 7.35
C ILE A 6 -10.99 -8.41 8.54
N SER A 7 -10.35 -7.28 8.81
CA SER A 7 -9.56 -6.99 10.02
C SER A 7 -9.50 -5.47 10.20
N PRO A 8 -9.13 -4.95 11.39
CA PRO A 8 -9.08 -3.51 11.62
C PRO A 8 -8.26 -2.77 10.55
N GLY A 9 -8.92 -1.89 9.79
CA GLY A 9 -8.28 -1.10 8.74
C GLY A 9 -8.01 -1.82 7.42
N LEU A 10 -8.45 -3.08 7.26
CA LEU A 10 -8.34 -3.84 6.01
C LEU A 10 -9.73 -4.11 5.43
N ILE A 11 -10.01 -3.47 4.29
CA ILE A 11 -11.30 -3.54 3.59
C ILE A 11 -11.11 -4.23 2.24
N VAL A 12 -11.97 -5.20 1.94
CA VAL A 12 -12.07 -5.83 0.62
C VAL A 12 -13.29 -5.29 -0.13
N GLN A 13 -13.14 -5.08 -1.44
CA GLN A 13 -14.21 -4.63 -2.33
C GLN A 13 -14.11 -5.36 -3.67
N GLY A 14 -15.25 -5.82 -4.18
CA GLY A 14 -15.33 -6.39 -5.53
C GLY A 14 -14.87 -7.86 -5.66
N PHE A 15 -14.53 -8.53 -4.55
CA PHE A 15 -14.28 -9.98 -4.52
C PHE A 15 -14.55 -10.57 -3.13
N ASN A 16 -14.65 -11.90 -3.04
CA ASN A 16 -14.81 -12.64 -1.78
C ASN A 16 -13.56 -13.51 -1.52
N PRO A 17 -12.74 -13.22 -0.49
CA PRO A 17 -11.60 -14.05 -0.12
C PRO A 17 -12.02 -15.42 0.45
N PRO A 18 -11.13 -16.43 0.48
CA PRO A 18 -9.77 -16.40 -0.05
C PRO A 18 -9.74 -16.67 -1.56
N LEU A 19 -8.90 -15.92 -2.27
CA LEU A 19 -8.53 -16.24 -3.65
C LEU A 19 -7.11 -16.81 -3.64
N GLU A 20 -6.84 -17.79 -4.50
CA GLU A 20 -5.47 -18.28 -4.69
C GLU A 20 -4.58 -17.14 -5.18
N LEU A 21 -3.31 -17.11 -4.75
CA LEU A 21 -2.36 -16.07 -5.19
C LEU A 21 -2.25 -15.99 -6.72
N ALA A 22 -2.33 -17.13 -7.41
CA ALA A 22 -2.34 -17.20 -8.88
C ALA A 22 -3.55 -16.54 -9.55
N SER A 23 -4.63 -16.29 -8.80
CA SER A 23 -5.81 -15.56 -9.30
C SER A 23 -5.57 -14.05 -9.37
N PHE A 24 -4.56 -13.52 -8.65
CA PHE A 24 -4.18 -12.12 -8.71
C PHE A 24 -3.17 -11.90 -9.83
N LYS A 25 -3.55 -11.15 -10.87
CA LYS A 25 -2.69 -10.86 -12.03
C LYS A 25 -1.78 -9.65 -11.84
N LEU A 26 -2.19 -8.73 -10.96
CA LEU A 26 -1.51 -7.46 -10.72
C LEU A 26 -1.74 -7.07 -9.27
N ILE A 27 -0.68 -6.57 -8.64
CA ILE A 27 -0.74 -5.86 -7.37
C ILE A 27 -0.03 -4.52 -7.55
N ALA A 28 -0.62 -3.46 -7.03
CA ALA A 28 -0.03 -2.14 -7.02
C ALA A 28 0.22 -1.77 -5.55
N PHE A 29 1.48 -1.47 -5.24
CA PHE A 29 1.88 -0.88 -3.97
C PHE A 29 2.26 0.57 -4.25
N ASP A 30 1.81 1.48 -3.40
CA ASP A 30 2.32 2.85 -3.41
C ASP A 30 3.78 2.85 -2.95
N MET A 31 4.63 3.71 -3.51
CA MET A 31 6.05 3.77 -3.15
C MET A 31 6.23 4.55 -1.85
N ASP A 32 5.51 5.66 -1.73
CA ASP A 32 5.60 6.57 -0.60
C ASP A 32 4.92 5.89 0.60
N SER A 33 5.65 5.72 1.71
CA SER A 33 5.16 5.12 2.97
C SER A 33 4.75 3.63 2.96
N THR A 34 4.98 2.86 1.89
CA THR A 34 4.77 1.39 1.88
C THR A 34 6.06 0.57 1.79
N LEU A 35 7.03 0.96 0.95
CA LEU A 35 8.29 0.20 0.80
C LEU A 35 9.48 0.86 1.50
N ILE A 36 9.43 2.18 1.72
CA ILE A 36 10.44 2.96 2.43
C ILE A 36 9.69 4.07 3.19
N ASN A 37 10.04 4.31 4.46
CA ASN A 37 9.66 5.56 5.12
C ASN A 37 10.31 6.70 4.34
N ILE A 38 9.54 7.49 3.61
CA ILE A 38 10.07 8.68 2.96
C ILE A 38 10.25 9.75 4.03
N GLU A 39 11.38 9.66 4.73
CA GLU A 39 12.13 10.79 5.27
C GLU A 39 13.04 11.37 4.16
N CYS A 40 13.00 10.79 2.95
CA CYS A 40 13.96 11.01 1.85
C CYS A 40 14.01 12.46 1.33
N VAL A 41 12.93 13.23 1.40
CA VAL A 41 12.98 14.65 0.96
C VAL A 41 13.64 15.52 2.03
N ASP A 42 13.36 15.27 3.30
CA ASP A 42 13.95 16.02 4.41
C ASP A 42 15.46 15.72 4.55
N GLU A 43 15.88 14.46 4.35
CA GLU A 43 17.31 14.10 4.33
C GLU A 43 18.07 14.71 3.13
N ILE A 44 17.43 14.77 1.95
CA ILE A 44 18.01 15.47 0.80
C ILE A 44 18.11 16.96 1.11
N ALA A 45 17.08 17.57 1.74
CA ALA A 45 17.09 18.97 2.14
C ALA A 45 18.22 19.28 3.14
N ASP A 46 18.40 18.44 4.16
CA ASP A 46 19.51 18.54 5.12
C ASP A 46 20.88 18.39 4.42
N ALA A 47 21.00 17.47 3.46
CA ALA A 47 22.24 17.26 2.71
C ALA A 47 22.58 18.41 1.74
N VAL A 48 21.57 19.13 1.22
CA VAL A 48 21.78 20.32 0.36
C VAL A 48 21.69 21.65 1.12
N GLY A 49 21.37 21.63 2.42
CA GLY A 49 21.31 22.79 3.31
C GLY A 49 20.13 23.73 3.07
N LEU A 50 18.95 23.19 2.70
CA LEU A 50 17.70 23.95 2.57
C LEU A 50 16.85 23.89 3.85
#